data_AF-A0A2N2UZP0-F1
#
_entry.id   AF-A0A2N2UZP0-F1
#
_cell.length_a   1.000
_cell.length_b   1.000
_cell.length_c   1.000
_cell.angle_alpha   90.00
_cell.angle_beta   90.00
_cell.angle_gamma   90.00
#
_symmetry.space_group_name_H-M   'P 1'
#
loop_
_entity.id
_entity.type
_entity.pdbx_description
1 polymer ?
#
loop_
_entity_poly.entity_id
_entity_poly.type
_entity_poly.pdbx_seq_one_letter_code
_entity_poly.pdbx_strand_id
1 'polypeptide(L)'
;MDLSEMNNLAQALRGELRFNEPMARHVSWRAGGAAARAYFPADLDDLAAFLRATRIDEPLLFVGLGSNLLVRDGGFDGTVVFLHAVLGRLTFAGGLVYAEAGVASPKVARFAANHG
;
A
#
# COMPACT_ATOMS: atom_id res chain seq x y z
N MET A 1 -15.94 6.75 12.44
CA MET A 1 -15.30 8.05 12.22
C MET A 1 -16.35 8.89 11.52
N ASP A 2 -16.68 10.06 12.04
CA ASP A 2 -17.64 10.93 11.36
C ASP A 2 -17.01 11.61 10.13
N LEU A 3 -17.83 12.28 9.32
CA LEU A 3 -17.37 12.94 8.09
C LEU A 3 -16.29 14.01 8.34
N SER A 4 -16.34 14.69 9.50
CA SER A 4 -15.42 15.77 9.85
C SER A 4 -14.05 15.25 10.26
N GLU A 5 -14.02 14.15 11.02
CA GLU A 5 -12.78 13.44 11.39
C GLU A 5 -12.10 12.87 10.13
N MET A 6 -12.88 12.35 9.18
CA MET A 6 -12.38 11.86 7.89
C MET A 6 -11.77 12.98 7.04
N ASN A 7 -12.40 14.16 7.01
CA ASN A 7 -11.90 15.30 6.26
C ASN A 7 -10.60 15.85 6.86
N ASN A 8 -10.50 15.90 8.20
CA ASN A 8 -9.29 16.33 8.88
C ASN A 8 -8.12 15.36 8.67
N LEU A 9 -8.41 14.04 8.68
CA LEU A 9 -7.41 13.03 8.35
C LEU A 9 -6.93 13.20 6.90
N ALA A 10 -7.85 13.36 5.94
CA ALA A 10 -7.49 13.57 4.54
C ALA A 10 -6.68 14.85 4.30
N GLN A 11 -6.92 15.92 5.07
CA GLN A 11 -6.15 17.17 4.97
C GLN A 11 -4.76 17.12 5.64
N ALA A 12 -4.57 16.22 6.61
CA ALA A 12 -3.29 16.05 7.29
C ALA A 12 -2.32 15.11 6.56
N LEU A 13 -2.83 14.26 5.67
CA LEU A 13 -2.04 13.30 4.90
C LEU A 13 -1.57 13.92 3.58
N ARG A 14 -0.34 13.59 3.18
CA ARG A 14 0.24 14.02 1.90
C ARG A 14 -0.11 13.05 0.76
N GLY A 15 -0.32 11.79 1.11
CA GLY A 15 -0.74 10.73 0.21
C GLY A 15 -2.21 10.83 -0.15
N GLU A 16 -2.65 9.92 -1.02
CA GLU A 16 -4.00 9.94 -1.56
C GLU A 16 -4.88 8.92 -0.83
N LEU A 17 -5.97 9.38 -0.21
CA LEU A 17 -7.03 8.53 0.33
C LEU A 17 -8.23 8.50 -0.62
N ARG A 18 -8.50 7.34 -1.20
CA ARG A 18 -9.64 7.08 -2.07
C ARG A 18 -10.71 6.26 -1.35
N PHE A 19 -11.96 6.45 -1.75
CA PHE A 19 -13.11 5.73 -1.23
C PHE A 19 -13.75 4.89 -2.33
N ASN A 20 -14.28 3.72 -1.98
CA ASN A 20 -14.90 2.77 -2.92
C ASN A 20 -13.98 2.44 -4.12
N GLU A 21 -12.70 2.19 -3.85
CA GLU A 21 -11.69 1.97 -4.90
C GLU A 21 -11.81 0.56 -5.50
N PRO A 22 -12.05 0.40 -6.81
CA PRO A 22 -12.20 -0.91 -7.44
C PRO A 22 -10.90 -1.73 -7.40
N MET A 23 -10.88 -2.86 -6.69
CA MET A 23 -9.67 -3.67 -6.54
C MET A 23 -9.22 -4.34 -7.83
N ALA A 24 -10.13 -4.56 -8.78
CA ALA A 24 -9.82 -5.09 -10.12
C ALA A 24 -8.76 -4.26 -10.88
N ARG A 25 -8.54 -2.98 -10.52
CA ARG A 25 -7.50 -2.13 -11.12
C ARG A 25 -6.10 -2.37 -10.55
N HIS A 26 -6.01 -3.03 -9.40
CA HIS A 26 -4.79 -3.12 -8.58
C HIS A 26 -4.27 -4.54 -8.38
N VAL A 27 -4.97 -5.56 -8.90
CA VAL A 27 -4.59 -6.97 -8.76
C VAL A 27 -4.39 -7.64 -10.12
N SER A 28 -3.49 -8.62 -10.19
CA SER A 28 -3.13 -9.31 -11.44
C SER A 28 -4.30 -10.05 -12.07
N TRP A 29 -5.21 -10.58 -11.24
CA TRP A 29 -6.44 -11.27 -11.67
C TRP A 29 -7.47 -10.33 -12.30
N ARG A 30 -7.31 -9.02 -12.14
CA ARG A 30 -8.23 -7.98 -12.64
C ARG A 30 -9.70 -8.23 -12.27
N ALA A 31 -9.91 -8.75 -11.05
CA ALA A 31 -11.19 -9.16 -10.53
C ALA A 31 -11.39 -8.68 -9.08
N GLY A 32 -12.64 -8.74 -8.63
CA GLY A 32 -13.05 -8.38 -7.28
C GLY A 32 -13.65 -6.98 -7.14
N GLY A 33 -14.40 -6.81 -6.05
CA GLY A 33 -15.15 -5.61 -5.72
C GLY A 33 -14.30 -4.45 -5.23
N ALA A 34 -14.96 -3.43 -4.68
CA ALA A 34 -14.30 -2.25 -4.17
C ALA A 34 -13.73 -2.46 -2.75
N ALA A 35 -12.59 -1.84 -2.47
CA ALA A 35 -12.18 -1.57 -1.09
C ALA A 35 -12.94 -0.35 -0.58
N ALA A 36 -13.43 -0.39 0.66
CA ALA A 36 -14.10 0.76 1.28
C ALA A 36 -13.18 1.98 1.27
N ARG A 37 -11.89 1.78 1.59
CA ARG A 37 -10.84 2.79 1.46
C ARG A 37 -9.59 2.21 0.80
N ALA A 38 -8.92 3.03 0.02
CA ALA A 38 -7.59 2.75 -0.51
C ALA A 38 -6.68 3.93 -0.21
N TYR A 39 -5.53 3.67 0.40
CA TYR A 39 -4.56 4.69 0.74
C TYR A 39 -3.23 4.46 -0.01
N PHE A 40 -2.77 5.52 -0.66
CA PHE A 40 -1.52 5.60 -1.40
C PHE A 40 -0.61 6.60 -0.68
N PRO A 41 0.20 6.16 0.30
CA PRO A 41 1.07 7.07 1.05
C PRO A 41 2.05 7.80 0.14
N ALA A 42 2.46 9.02 0.50
CA ALA A 42 3.48 9.74 -0.23
C ALA A 42 4.91 9.20 0.05
N ASP A 43 5.15 8.69 1.26
CA ASP A 43 6.39 8.07 1.72
C ASP A 43 6.17 7.35 3.07
N LEU A 44 7.27 6.94 3.73
CA LEU A 44 7.23 6.24 5.02
C LEU A 44 6.67 7.11 6.16
N ASP A 45 7.00 8.40 6.19
CA ASP A 45 6.55 9.31 7.26
C ASP A 45 5.05 9.56 7.15
N ASP A 46 4.55 9.68 5.92
CA ASP A 46 3.13 9.81 5.61
C ASP A 46 2.36 8.52 5.97
N LEU A 47 2.90 7.35 5.60
CA LEU A 47 2.33 6.07 6.03
C LEU A 47 2.28 5.96 7.55
N ALA A 48 3.34 6.35 8.25
CA ALA A 48 3.38 6.31 9.70
C ALA A 48 2.37 7.30 10.32
N ALA A 49 2.17 8.47 9.72
CA ALA A 49 1.15 9.42 10.14
C ALA A 49 -0.27 8.86 9.96
N PHE A 50 -0.55 8.27 8.80
CA PHE A 50 -1.80 7.57 8.53
C PHE A 50 -2.09 6.47 9.55
N LEU A 51 -1.11 5.60 9.81
CA LEU A 51 -1.28 4.50 10.77
C LEU A 51 -1.49 4.99 12.20
N ARG A 52 -0.82 6.08 12.62
CA ARG A 52 -1.05 6.69 13.95
C ARG A 52 -2.45 7.27 14.11
N ALA A 53 -3.03 7.80 13.04
CA ALA A 53 -4.35 8.41 13.06
C ALA A 53 -5.47 7.42 12.71
N THR A 54 -5.12 6.22 12.25
CA THR A 54 -6.07 5.13 11.98
C THR A 54 -6.50 4.48 13.27
N ARG A 55 -7.79 4.13 13.36
CA ARG A 55 -8.32 3.44 14.53
C ARG A 55 -7.69 2.05 14.66
N ILE A 56 -7.41 1.63 15.89
CA ILE A 56 -6.76 0.35 16.16
C ILE A 56 -7.58 -0.88 15.70
N ASP A 57 -8.89 -0.73 15.60
CA ASP A 57 -9.84 -1.77 15.19
C ASP A 57 -10.10 -1.79 13.67
N GLU A 58 -9.51 -0.88 12.91
CA GLU A 58 -9.67 -0.82 11.45
C GLU A 58 -9.00 -2.04 10.78
N PRO A 59 -9.74 -2.80 9.94
CA PRO A 59 -9.13 -3.82 9.10
C PRO A 59 -8.20 -3.19 8.06
N LEU A 60 -6.90 -3.51 8.14
CA LEU A 60 -5.89 -3.07 7.19
C LEU A 60 -5.39 -4.21 6.32
N LEU A 61 -5.31 -3.97 5.02
CA LEU A 61 -4.70 -4.88 4.05
C LEU A 61 -3.58 -4.18 3.30
N PHE A 62 -2.34 -4.60 3.52
CA PHE A 62 -1.19 -4.09 2.76
C PHE A 62 -1.03 -4.83 1.45
N VAL A 63 -0.94 -4.10 0.34
CA VAL A 63 -0.84 -4.65 -1.01
C VAL A 63 0.34 -4.06 -1.74
N GLY A 64 1.20 -4.95 -2.26
CA GLY A 64 2.24 -4.60 -3.22
C GLY A 64 1.66 -4.44 -4.63
N LEU A 65 2.12 -5.27 -5.57
CA LEU A 65 1.62 -5.31 -6.96
C LEU A 65 0.34 -6.16 -7.15
N GLY A 66 -0.25 -6.68 -6.07
CA GLY A 66 -1.47 -7.49 -6.13
C GLY A 66 -1.35 -8.79 -6.94
N SER A 67 -0.14 -9.34 -7.11
CA SER A 67 0.12 -10.49 -7.99
C SER A 67 -0.44 -11.82 -7.48
N ASN A 68 -0.76 -11.90 -6.19
CA ASN A 68 -1.28 -13.09 -5.52
C ASN A 68 -2.48 -12.77 -4.63
N LEU A 69 -3.34 -11.84 -5.07
CA LEU A 69 -4.54 -11.44 -4.33
C LEU A 69 -5.78 -11.67 -5.18
N LEU A 70 -6.66 -12.57 -4.74
CA LEU A 70 -7.99 -12.75 -5.32
C LEU A 70 -9.02 -12.07 -4.41
N VAL A 71 -9.56 -10.95 -4.86
CA VAL A 71 -10.53 -10.16 -4.11
C VAL A 71 -11.94 -10.66 -4.44
N ARG A 72 -12.78 -10.86 -3.42
CA ARG A 72 -14.19 -11.23 -3.62
C ARG A 72 -14.96 -10.10 -4.29
N ASP A 73 -16.03 -10.40 -5.01
CA ASP A 73 -16.88 -9.37 -5.64
C ASP A 73 -17.55 -8.43 -4.62
N GLY A 74 -17.76 -8.92 -3.39
CA GLY A 74 -18.21 -8.09 -2.26
C GLY A 74 -17.15 -7.10 -1.74
N GLY A 75 -15.92 -7.15 -2.26
CA GLY A 75 -14.87 -6.20 -1.92
C GLY A 75 -14.20 -6.43 -0.56
N PHE A 76 -13.67 -5.36 0.01
CA PHE A 76 -12.98 -5.33 1.30
C PHE A 76 -13.52 -4.19 2.17
N ASP A 77 -14.13 -4.53 3.30
CA ASP A 77 -14.65 -3.57 4.28
C ASP A 77 -13.54 -3.17 5.26
N GLY A 78 -12.72 -2.21 4.82
CA GLY A 78 -11.56 -1.71 5.54
C GLY A 78 -10.69 -0.86 4.64
N THR A 79 -9.42 -0.68 5.02
CA THR A 79 -8.46 0.10 4.23
C THR A 79 -7.40 -0.77 3.60
N VAL A 80 -7.30 -0.67 2.28
CA VAL A 80 -6.18 -1.23 1.53
C VAL A 80 -5.07 -0.19 1.44
N VAL A 81 -3.84 -0.54 1.80
CA VAL A 81 -2.68 0.35 1.73
C VAL A 81 -1.75 -0.14 0.63
N PHE A 82 -1.53 0.69 -0.39
CA PHE A 82 -0.69 0.36 -1.53
C PHE A 82 0.72 0.92 -1.35
N LEU A 83 1.72 0.04 -1.25
CA LEU A 83 3.11 0.44 -1.01
C LEU A 83 3.95 0.52 -2.30
N HIS A 84 3.44 -0.03 -3.39
CA HIS A 84 4.14 0.00 -4.68
C HIS A 84 4.32 1.45 -5.15
N ALA A 85 5.45 1.74 -5.80
CA ALA A 85 5.86 3.08 -6.25
C ALA A 85 6.19 4.12 -5.15
N VAL A 86 6.06 3.78 -3.86
CA VAL A 86 6.35 4.68 -2.74
C VAL A 86 7.61 4.25 -2.01
N LEU A 87 7.56 3.09 -1.34
CA LEU A 87 8.66 2.54 -0.54
C LEU A 87 9.65 1.78 -1.44
N GLY A 88 10.37 2.52 -2.27
CA GLY A 88 11.17 1.97 -3.39
C GLY A 88 12.67 1.86 -3.15
N ARG A 89 13.19 2.15 -1.95
CA ARG A 89 14.63 2.13 -1.68
C ARG A 89 15.20 0.71 -1.80
N LEU A 90 16.35 0.62 -2.48
CA LEU A 90 17.08 -0.61 -2.72
C LEU A 90 18.58 -0.30 -2.67
N THR A 91 19.30 -0.89 -1.71
CA THR A 91 20.73 -0.62 -1.50
C THR A 91 21.51 -1.90 -1.20
N PHE A 92 22.79 -1.92 -1.56
CA PHE A 92 23.72 -3.01 -1.25
C PHE A 92 24.83 -2.50 -0.34
N ALA A 93 25.10 -3.20 0.76
CA ALA A 93 26.21 -2.89 1.65
C ALA A 93 26.64 -4.15 2.40
N GLY A 94 27.95 -4.43 2.43
CA GLY A 94 28.52 -5.54 3.23
C GLY A 94 27.98 -6.92 2.85
N GLY A 95 27.68 -7.18 1.57
CA GLY A 95 27.12 -8.46 1.13
C GLY A 95 25.62 -8.61 1.37
N LEU A 96 24.94 -7.58 1.88
CA LEU A 96 23.50 -7.58 2.17
C LEU A 96 22.75 -6.63 1.23
N VAL A 97 21.56 -7.04 0.82
CA VAL A 97 20.60 -6.20 0.10
C VAL A 97 19.54 -5.72 1.09
N TYR A 98 19.39 -4.41 1.21
CA TYR A 98 18.25 -3.77 1.86
C TYR A 98 17.24 -3.37 0.79
N ALA A 99 15.98 -3.79 0.96
CA ALA A 99 14.88 -3.45 0.06
C ALA A 99 13.67 -3.01 0.87
N GLU A 100 13.09 -1.87 0.52
CA GLU A 100 11.83 -1.42 1.06
C GLU A 100 10.63 -2.22 0.48
N ALA A 101 9.51 -2.21 1.20
CA ALA A 101 8.35 -3.05 0.91
C ALA A 101 7.65 -2.77 -0.43
N GLY A 102 7.89 -1.60 -1.03
CA GLY A 102 7.37 -1.24 -2.35
C GLY A 102 8.24 -1.71 -3.52
N VAL A 103 9.40 -2.32 -3.26
CA VAL A 103 10.29 -2.83 -4.31
C VAL A 103 9.74 -4.14 -4.86
N ALA A 104 9.49 -4.19 -6.17
CA ALA A 104 9.07 -5.41 -6.85
C ALA A 104 10.13 -6.52 -6.73
N SER A 105 9.72 -7.75 -6.40
CA SER A 105 10.64 -8.88 -6.23
C SER A 105 11.56 -9.13 -7.44
N PRO A 106 11.11 -9.01 -8.71
CA PRO A 106 12.00 -9.12 -9.87
C PRO A 106 13.11 -8.06 -9.88
N LYS A 107 12.84 -6.84 -9.37
CA LYS A 107 13.84 -5.78 -9.24
C LYS A 107 14.88 -6.13 -8.18
N VAL A 108 14.46 -6.70 -7.04
CA VAL A 108 15.39 -7.18 -5.99
C VAL A 108 16.31 -8.28 -6.54
N ALA A 109 15.75 -9.28 -7.21
CA ALA A 109 16.52 -10.40 -7.76
C ALA A 109 17.58 -9.92 -8.78
N ARG A 110 17.19 -9.04 -9.70
CA ARG A 110 18.12 -8.45 -10.68
C ARG A 110 19.20 -7.60 -10.03
N PHE A 111 18.83 -6.81 -9.01
CA PHE A 111 19.78 -5.98 -8.28
C PHE A 111 20.83 -6.83 -7.55
N ALA A 112 20.41 -7.91 -6.88
CA ALA A 112 21.30 -8.85 -6.21
C ALA A 112 22.27 -9.51 -7.20
N ALA A 113 21.77 -10.00 -8.34
CA ALA A 113 22.59 -10.62 -9.39
C ALA A 113 23.66 -9.69 -9.98
N ASN A 114 23.49 -8.38 -9.89
CA ASN A 114 24.46 -7.39 -10.38
C ASN A 114 25.50 -6.97 -9.33
N HIS A 115 25.33 -7.36 -8.06
CA HIS A 115 26.19 -6.95 -6.93
C HIS A 115 26.82 -8.14 -6.20
N GLY A 116 26.73 -9.35 -6.76
CA GLY A 116 27.31 -10.60 -6.24
C GLY A 116 27.97 -11.39 -7.34
#